data_AF-A0A958FSJ5-F1
#
_entry.id   AF-A0A958FSJ5-F1
#
_cell.length_a   1.000
_cell.length_b   1.000
_cell.length_c   1.000
_cell.angle_alpha   90.00
_cell.angle_beta   90.00
_cell.angle_gamma   90.00
#
_symmetry.space_group_name_H-M   'P 1'
#
loop_
_entity.id
_entity.type
_entity.pdbx_description
1 polymer ?
#
loop_
_entity_poly.entity_id
_entity_poly.type
_entity_poly.pdbx_seq_one_letter_code
_entity_poly.pdbx_strand_id
1 'polypeptide(L)'
;MKKTITFALFGIVALLLSSCGASNPVEKMQRELDDYPEYSIILEDMKMEGTFFKDYFHQYKIIHAEKAGDSLAYFTNQTEWILVDEDFFSNYQLYLGMTIASKSAEGDVSDSPQPPGYQYVGDERYGQWRTDNSGNSFWEFYGKYAMLQALLGGWNRPIYQDDWRDYRTSRRNNQPYFGKNRQWGTDGTATKKTNPTFFQRRQMREQASKQSFTDKLKQRTRRSNMSKSRSRSGGFGK
;
A
#
# COMPACT_ATOMS: atom_id res chain seq x y z
N MET A 1 -61.75 -46.77 2.80
CA MET A 1 -62.16 -45.53 3.50
C MET A 1 -60.91 -44.81 4.01
N LYS A 2 -60.89 -43.47 3.88
CA LYS A 2 -59.91 -42.48 4.41
C LYS A 2 -58.54 -42.50 3.71
N LYS A 3 -58.32 -41.69 2.66
CA LYS A 3 -58.16 -40.22 2.51
C LYS A 3 -56.69 -39.80 2.53
N THR A 4 -56.26 -39.34 1.36
CA THR A 4 -55.05 -38.60 0.98
C THR A 4 -54.76 -37.38 1.85
N ILE A 5 -53.48 -37.05 2.08
CA ILE A 5 -53.00 -35.66 2.13
C ILE A 5 -51.66 -35.57 1.40
N THR A 6 -51.71 -34.84 0.29
CA THR A 6 -50.59 -34.36 -0.52
C THR A 6 -49.93 -33.17 0.18
N PHE A 7 -48.60 -33.14 0.28
CA PHE A 7 -47.85 -31.90 0.44
C PHE A 7 -46.73 -31.86 -0.60
N ALA A 8 -47.03 -31.17 -1.70
CA ALA A 8 -46.02 -30.60 -2.56
C ALA A 8 -45.47 -29.36 -1.84
N LEU A 9 -44.17 -29.34 -1.55
CA LEU A 9 -43.49 -28.10 -1.20
C LEU A 9 -42.21 -28.01 -2.03
N PHE A 10 -42.21 -26.97 -2.86
CA PHE A 10 -41.11 -26.39 -3.61
C PHE A 10 -39.77 -26.52 -2.89
N GLY A 11 -38.88 -27.37 -3.41
CA GLY A 11 -37.45 -27.30 -3.12
C GLY A 11 -36.82 -26.19 -3.94
N ILE A 12 -36.83 -24.97 -3.40
CA ILE A 12 -35.98 -23.88 -3.91
C ILE A 12 -34.54 -24.32 -3.68
N VAL A 13 -33.88 -24.79 -4.73
CA VAL A 13 -32.43 -24.98 -4.77
C VAL A 13 -31.81 -23.59 -4.65
N ALA A 14 -31.42 -23.23 -3.43
CA ALA A 14 -30.58 -22.08 -3.19
C ALA A 14 -29.23 -22.35 -3.88
N LEU A 15 -29.02 -21.70 -5.03
CA LEU A 15 -27.70 -21.45 -5.57
C LEU A 15 -26.91 -20.69 -4.50
N LEU A 16 -26.15 -21.44 -3.71
CA LEU A 16 -25.02 -20.89 -2.96
C LEU A 16 -24.02 -20.44 -4.01
N LEU A 17 -24.18 -19.20 -4.49
CA LEU A 17 -23.05 -18.43 -4.97
C LEU A 17 -22.12 -18.28 -3.78
N SER A 18 -21.22 -19.23 -3.62
CA SER A 18 -19.98 -19.02 -2.90
C SER A 18 -19.29 -17.89 -3.63
N SER A 19 -19.60 -16.66 -3.22
CA SER A 19 -18.70 -15.54 -3.36
C SER A 19 -17.42 -16.01 -2.68
N CYS A 20 -16.49 -16.52 -3.49
CA CYS A 20 -15.12 -16.74 -3.08
C CYS A 20 -14.55 -15.33 -2.90
N GLY A 21 -14.97 -14.67 -1.82
CA GLY A 21 -14.44 -13.39 -1.40
C GLY A 21 -12.95 -13.59 -1.28
N ALA A 22 -12.18 -12.85 -2.07
CA ALA A 22 -10.74 -12.90 -2.00
C ALA A 22 -10.36 -12.70 -0.53
N SER A 23 -9.74 -13.71 0.07
CA SER A 23 -9.35 -13.65 1.47
C SER A 23 -8.45 -12.43 1.65
N ASN A 24 -8.79 -11.54 2.58
CA ASN A 24 -7.98 -10.36 2.90
C ASN A 24 -6.53 -10.82 3.17
N PRO A 25 -5.56 -10.49 2.30
CA PRO A 25 -4.19 -10.98 2.43
C PRO A 25 -3.54 -10.48 3.71
N VAL A 26 -3.93 -9.31 4.20
CA VAL A 26 -3.40 -8.73 5.45
C VAL A 26 -3.86 -9.55 6.65
N GLU A 27 -5.15 -9.87 6.74
CA GLU A 27 -5.66 -10.74 7.81
C GLU A 27 -5.03 -12.13 7.79
N LYS A 28 -4.76 -12.67 6.59
CA LYS A 28 -4.04 -13.94 6.46
C LYS A 28 -2.65 -13.84 7.06
N MET A 29 -1.88 -12.81 6.71
CA MET A 29 -0.56 -12.58 7.27
C MET A 29 -0.60 -12.32 8.78
N GLN A 30 -1.59 -11.58 9.30
CA GLN A 30 -1.74 -11.37 10.75
C GLN A 30 -1.92 -12.70 11.50
N ARG A 31 -2.73 -13.63 10.96
CA ARG A 31 -2.90 -14.96 11.55
C ARG A 31 -1.62 -15.79 11.50
N GLU A 32 -0.88 -15.73 10.39
CA GLU A 32 0.41 -16.43 10.24
C GLU A 32 1.50 -15.87 11.16
N LEU A 33 1.39 -14.59 11.53
CA LEU A 33 2.37 -13.88 12.37
C LEU A 33 1.97 -13.84 13.86
N ASP A 34 0.89 -14.51 14.26
CA ASP A 34 0.34 -14.36 15.60
C ASP A 34 1.26 -14.91 16.70
N ASP A 35 2.09 -15.92 16.38
CA ASP A 35 3.05 -16.49 17.32
C ASP A 35 4.27 -15.58 17.59
N TYR A 36 4.53 -14.58 16.74
CA TYR A 36 5.62 -13.63 16.96
C TYR A 36 5.22 -12.56 17.97
N PRO A 37 6.09 -12.18 18.92
CA PRO A 37 5.81 -11.11 19.88
C PRO A 37 5.41 -9.78 19.21
N GLU A 38 6.05 -9.45 18.09
CA GLU A 38 5.84 -8.21 17.36
C GLU A 38 5.91 -8.47 15.87
N TYR A 39 5.11 -7.72 15.11
CA TYR A 39 5.26 -7.66 13.67
C TYR A 39 4.83 -6.30 13.10
N SER A 40 5.25 -6.05 11.86
CA SER A 40 4.83 -4.95 11.02
C SER A 40 4.66 -5.45 9.59
N ILE A 41 3.48 -5.27 9.03
CA ILE A 41 3.16 -5.55 7.62
C ILE A 41 3.16 -4.19 6.91
N ILE A 42 4.09 -3.99 5.99
CA ILE A 42 4.27 -2.76 5.22
C ILE A 42 3.82 -3.03 3.79
N LEU A 43 2.99 -2.14 3.22
CA LEU A 43 2.68 -2.19 1.79
C LEU A 43 3.91 -1.69 1.01
N GLU A 44 4.75 -2.63 0.60
CA GLU A 44 6.05 -2.33 -0.02
C GLU A 44 5.89 -1.92 -1.47
N ASP A 45 5.00 -2.58 -2.20
CA ASP A 45 4.78 -2.26 -3.60
C ASP A 45 3.37 -2.64 -4.04
N MET A 46 2.93 -2.06 -5.15
CA MET A 46 1.67 -2.39 -5.79
C MET A 46 1.75 -2.12 -7.28
N LYS A 47 0.99 -2.91 -8.05
CA LYS A 47 0.92 -2.75 -9.50
C LYS A 47 -0.45 -3.19 -10.03
N MET A 48 -0.81 -2.56 -11.14
CA MET A 48 -1.95 -2.96 -11.96
C MET A 48 -1.41 -3.43 -13.31
N GLU A 49 -1.84 -4.59 -13.78
CA GLU A 49 -1.47 -5.17 -15.07
C GLU A 49 -2.70 -5.41 -15.94
N GLY A 50 -2.49 -5.70 -17.23
CA GLY A 50 -3.55 -5.94 -18.20
C GLY A 50 -4.05 -4.69 -18.93
N THR A 51 -4.58 -4.88 -20.15
CA THR A 51 -5.04 -3.79 -21.04
C THR A 51 -6.55 -3.61 -20.99
N PHE A 52 -7.30 -4.72 -21.12
CA PHE A 52 -8.77 -4.74 -21.17
C PHE A 52 -9.39 -5.19 -19.84
N PHE A 53 -8.81 -6.22 -19.23
CA PHE A 53 -9.10 -6.66 -17.87
C PHE A 53 -7.89 -6.31 -17.01
N LYS A 54 -8.14 -5.77 -15.82
CA LYS A 54 -7.09 -5.30 -14.92
C LYS A 54 -6.88 -6.30 -13.80
N ASP A 55 -5.65 -6.73 -13.63
CA ASP A 55 -5.21 -7.51 -12.48
C ASP A 55 -4.48 -6.59 -11.51
N TYR A 56 -4.82 -6.71 -10.23
CA TYR A 56 -4.30 -5.86 -9.17
C TYR A 56 -3.41 -6.68 -8.25
N PHE A 57 -2.21 -6.18 -7.98
CA PHE A 57 -1.25 -6.90 -7.16
C PHE A 57 -0.69 -6.01 -6.06
N HIS A 58 -0.51 -6.59 -4.89
CA HIS A 58 0.25 -6.03 -3.79
C HIS A 58 1.50 -6.86 -3.52
N GLN A 59 2.51 -6.20 -2.97
CA GLN A 59 3.69 -6.81 -2.39
C GLN A 59 3.90 -6.21 -1.01
N TYR A 60 4.23 -7.06 -0.04
CA TYR A 60 4.39 -6.65 1.33
C TYR A 60 5.81 -6.91 1.82
N LYS A 61 6.29 -6.02 2.68
CA LYS A 61 7.47 -6.25 3.51
C LYS A 61 6.97 -6.54 4.91
N ILE A 62 7.36 -7.68 5.43
CA ILE A 62 7.03 -8.13 6.78
C ILE A 62 8.29 -7.97 7.61
N ILE A 63 8.15 -7.35 8.77
CA ILE A 63 9.19 -7.31 9.80
C ILE A 63 8.60 -7.96 11.04
N HIS A 64 9.26 -8.93 11.63
CA HIS A 64 8.80 -9.60 12.84
C HIS A 64 9.95 -9.78 13.83
N ALA A 65 9.60 -9.86 15.12
CA ALA A 65 10.54 -10.14 16.19
C ALA A 65 10.49 -11.62 16.58
N GLU A 66 11.64 -12.21 16.87
CA GLU A 66 11.75 -13.53 17.49
C GLU A 66 12.49 -13.40 18.83
N LYS A 67 12.12 -14.25 19.79
CA LYS A 67 12.81 -14.31 21.08
C LYS A 67 14.20 -14.89 20.90
N ALA A 68 15.22 -14.14 21.27
CA ALA A 68 16.61 -14.55 21.30
C ALA A 68 17.15 -14.41 22.73
N GLY A 69 16.87 -15.41 23.57
CA GLY A 69 17.12 -15.33 25.01
C GLY A 69 16.27 -14.24 25.66
N ASP A 70 16.92 -13.30 26.36
CA ASP A 70 16.28 -12.15 27.02
C ASP A 70 16.11 -10.93 26.10
N SER A 71 16.30 -11.09 24.79
CA SER A 71 16.23 -10.01 23.80
C SER A 71 15.38 -10.40 22.59
N LEU A 72 15.10 -9.42 21.73
CA LEU A 72 14.38 -9.60 20.47
C LEU A 72 15.36 -9.48 19.29
N ALA A 73 15.32 -10.46 18.41
CA ALA A 73 15.97 -10.41 17.10
C ALA A 73 14.91 -10.09 16.04
N TYR A 74 15.21 -9.17 15.12
CA TYR A 74 14.27 -8.74 14.08
C TYR A 74 14.64 -9.33 12.74
N PHE A 75 13.65 -9.87 12.07
CA PHE A 75 13.78 -10.45 10.73
C PHE A 75 12.91 -9.67 9.75
N THR A 76 13.28 -9.77 8.48
CA THR A 76 12.51 -9.17 7.38
C THR A 76 12.33 -10.19 6.28
N ASN A 77 11.15 -10.20 5.69
CA ASN A 77 10.88 -10.93 4.46
C ASN A 77 9.97 -10.11 3.56
N GLN A 78 10.12 -10.31 2.26
CA GLN A 78 9.22 -9.73 1.26
C GLN A 78 8.35 -10.83 0.69
N THR A 79 7.07 -10.53 0.48
CA THR A 79 6.17 -11.47 -0.19
C THR A 79 6.43 -11.49 -1.69
N GLU A 80 5.99 -12.56 -2.34
CA GLU A 80 5.71 -12.51 -3.77
C GLU A 80 4.58 -11.52 -4.08
N TRP A 81 4.32 -11.29 -5.37
CA TRP A 81 3.15 -10.53 -5.80
C TRP A 81 1.88 -11.30 -5.49
N ILE A 82 1.03 -10.71 -4.66
CA ILE A 82 -0.27 -11.28 -4.27
C ILE A 82 -1.34 -10.61 -5.10
N LEU A 83 -2.11 -11.41 -5.85
CA LEU A 83 -3.30 -10.95 -6.56
C LEU A 83 -4.37 -10.54 -5.54
N VAL A 84 -4.91 -9.34 -5.71
CA VAL A 84 -6.00 -8.78 -4.90
C VAL A 84 -7.13 -8.33 -5.81
N ASP A 85 -8.32 -8.18 -5.27
CA ASP A 85 -9.42 -7.55 -6.00
C ASP A 85 -9.24 -6.02 -6.09
N GLU A 86 -10.01 -5.41 -6.98
CA GLU A 86 -9.95 -3.97 -7.26
C GLU A 86 -10.34 -3.10 -6.05
N ASP A 87 -11.32 -3.56 -5.25
CA ASP A 87 -11.80 -2.82 -4.09
C ASP A 87 -10.70 -2.79 -3.01
N PHE A 88 -10.08 -3.94 -2.75
CA PHE A 88 -8.94 -4.06 -1.85
C PHE A 88 -7.77 -3.20 -2.33
N PHE A 89 -7.42 -3.26 -3.61
CA PHE A 89 -6.37 -2.40 -4.16
C PHE A 89 -6.69 -0.91 -3.96
N SER A 90 -7.92 -0.51 -4.29
CA SER A 90 -8.38 0.88 -4.20
C SER A 90 -8.37 1.41 -2.77
N ASN A 91 -8.69 0.56 -1.79
CA ASN A 91 -8.66 0.89 -0.37
C ASN A 91 -7.24 1.12 0.14
N TYR A 92 -6.24 0.40 -0.38
CA TYR A 92 -4.86 0.48 0.08
C TYR A 92 -3.94 1.35 -0.79
N GLN A 93 -4.41 1.83 -1.95
CA GLN A 93 -3.60 2.55 -2.94
C GLN A 93 -2.93 3.83 -2.43
N LEU A 94 -3.39 4.39 -1.30
CA LEU A 94 -2.81 5.59 -0.69
C LEU A 94 -1.69 5.27 0.31
N TYR A 95 -1.53 4.02 0.71
CA TYR A 95 -0.70 3.61 1.84
C TYR A 95 0.64 2.97 1.43
N LEU A 96 1.11 3.21 0.20
CA LEU A 96 2.42 2.72 -0.23
C LEU A 96 3.53 3.18 0.72
N GLY A 97 4.39 2.25 1.11
CA GLY A 97 5.48 2.45 2.05
C GLY A 97 5.04 2.64 3.50
N MET A 98 3.77 2.44 3.82
CA MET A 98 3.24 2.54 5.18
C MET A 98 3.06 1.17 5.81
N THR A 99 3.17 1.10 7.14
CA THR A 99 2.72 -0.06 7.92
C THR A 99 1.20 -0.04 7.95
N ILE A 100 0.59 -1.09 7.42
CA ILE A 100 -0.86 -1.22 7.27
C ILE A 100 -1.49 -2.14 8.32
N ALA A 101 -0.68 -3.02 8.91
CA ALA A 101 -1.07 -3.83 10.06
C ALA A 101 0.17 -4.09 10.93
N SER A 102 0.00 -4.12 12.24
CA SER A 102 1.12 -4.31 13.15
C SER A 102 0.70 -4.83 14.52
N LYS A 103 1.64 -5.41 15.26
CA LYS A 103 1.45 -5.86 16.64
C LYS A 103 2.62 -5.39 17.50
N SER A 104 2.33 -4.76 18.63
CA SER A 104 3.34 -4.37 19.63
C SER A 104 3.65 -5.52 20.60
N ALA A 105 4.72 -5.38 21.40
CA ALA A 105 5.10 -6.41 22.37
C ALA A 105 4.08 -6.60 23.51
N GLU A 106 3.16 -5.65 23.71
CA GLU A 106 1.98 -5.78 24.58
C GLU A 106 0.91 -6.71 24.00
N GLY A 107 1.00 -7.04 22.71
CA GLY A 107 -0.04 -7.74 21.97
C GLY A 107 -1.08 -6.82 21.32
N ASP A 108 -0.91 -5.49 21.38
CA ASP A 108 -1.83 -4.55 20.74
C ASP A 108 -1.71 -4.64 19.22
N VAL A 109 -2.75 -5.16 18.57
CA VAL A 109 -2.87 -5.19 17.11
C VAL A 109 -3.45 -3.87 16.60
N SER A 110 -2.88 -3.34 15.52
CA SER A 110 -3.37 -2.13 14.86
C SER A 110 -3.44 -2.32 13.35
N ASP A 111 -4.62 -2.08 12.77
CA ASP A 111 -4.88 -2.12 11.33
C ASP A 111 -4.93 -0.71 10.71
N SER A 112 -4.56 0.31 11.48
CA SER A 112 -4.60 1.70 11.03
C SER A 112 -3.29 2.04 10.32
N PRO A 113 -3.33 2.43 9.02
CA PRO A 113 -2.11 2.74 8.28
C PRO A 113 -1.31 3.86 8.93
N GLN A 114 -0.02 3.61 9.15
CA GLN A 114 0.88 4.52 9.85
C GLN A 114 2.28 4.46 9.24
N PRO A 115 3.14 5.45 9.50
CA PRO A 115 4.49 5.40 9.00
C PRO A 115 5.27 4.25 9.68
N PRO A 116 6.18 3.58 8.95
CA PRO A 116 6.93 2.46 9.49
C PRO A 116 7.66 2.82 10.79
N GLY A 117 7.39 2.03 11.83
CA GLY A 117 8.07 2.09 13.12
C GLY A 117 7.51 3.08 14.13
N TYR A 118 6.46 3.85 13.80
CA TYR A 118 5.78 4.69 14.79
C TYR A 118 5.23 3.88 15.98
N GLN A 119 5.00 2.57 15.79
CA GLN A 119 4.56 1.68 16.87
C GLN A 119 5.54 1.55 18.03
N TYR A 120 6.84 1.79 17.80
CA TYR A 120 7.90 1.68 18.80
C TYR A 120 8.16 3.02 19.53
N VAL A 121 7.53 4.11 19.07
CA VAL A 121 7.80 5.45 19.57
C VAL A 121 7.01 5.71 20.85
N GLY A 122 7.68 6.26 21.84
CA GLY A 122 7.08 6.55 23.15
C GLY A 122 7.09 5.34 24.10
N ASP A 123 7.73 4.25 23.70
CA ASP A 123 7.93 3.06 24.52
C ASP A 123 9.40 2.95 24.94
N GLU A 124 9.61 3.01 26.24
CA GLU A 124 10.93 3.05 26.88
C GLU A 124 11.79 1.81 26.62
N ARG A 125 11.20 0.70 26.14
CA ARG A 125 11.96 -0.50 25.74
C ARG A 125 12.78 -0.27 24.49
N TYR A 126 12.35 0.66 23.61
CA TYR A 126 12.98 0.92 22.32
C TYR A 126 13.82 2.19 22.30
N GLY A 127 13.55 3.14 23.18
CA GLY A 127 14.21 4.45 23.13
C GLY A 127 13.79 5.39 24.23
N GLN A 128 14.11 6.67 24.06
CA GLN A 128 13.79 7.73 25.01
C GLN A 128 13.57 9.07 24.28
N TRP A 129 12.84 9.98 24.92
CA TRP A 129 12.74 11.35 24.46
C TRP A 129 14.01 12.12 24.80
N ARG A 130 14.59 12.79 23.80
CA ARG A 130 15.72 13.70 23.93
C ARG A 130 15.32 15.09 23.50
N THR A 131 15.89 16.11 24.13
CA THR A 131 15.66 17.51 23.77
C THR A 131 16.88 18.04 23.03
N ASP A 132 16.66 18.65 21.87
CA ASP A 132 17.72 19.33 21.13
C ASP A 132 18.07 20.69 21.75
N ASN A 133 19.17 21.31 21.30
CA ASN A 133 19.60 22.63 21.77
C ASN A 133 18.59 23.75 21.44
N SER A 134 17.60 23.49 20.59
CA SER A 134 16.53 24.40 20.21
C SER A 134 15.26 24.19 21.05
N GLY A 135 15.27 23.26 22.00
CA GLY A 135 14.15 22.97 22.90
C GLY A 135 13.13 21.97 22.34
N ASN A 136 13.35 21.40 21.15
CA ASN A 136 12.43 20.41 20.59
C ASN A 136 12.72 19.02 21.14
N SER A 137 11.68 18.30 21.55
CA SER A 137 11.78 16.90 21.97
C SER A 137 11.64 15.96 20.77
N PHE A 138 12.60 15.06 20.58
CA PHE A 138 12.59 14.02 19.56
C PHE A 138 12.85 12.64 20.15
N TRP A 139 12.35 11.60 19.47
CA TRP A 139 12.55 10.22 19.87
C TRP A 139 13.92 9.71 19.43
N GLU A 140 14.70 9.22 20.39
CA GLU A 140 15.98 8.56 20.17
C GLU A 140 15.83 7.06 20.46
N PHE A 141 15.97 6.23 19.43
CA PHE A 141 16.05 4.79 19.62
C PHE A 141 17.38 4.37 20.23
N TYR A 142 17.34 3.35 21.09
CA TYR A 142 18.55 2.71 21.57
C TYR A 142 19.31 2.04 20.42
N GLY A 143 20.65 2.18 20.44
CA GLY A 143 21.51 1.69 19.36
C GLY A 143 21.38 0.20 19.06
N LYS A 144 20.95 -0.62 20.04
CA LYS A 144 20.65 -2.05 19.83
C LYS A 144 19.55 -2.30 18.77
N TYR A 145 18.73 -1.30 18.47
CA TYR A 145 17.69 -1.35 17.43
C TYR A 145 18.11 -0.65 16.13
N ALA A 146 19.39 -0.37 15.90
CA ALA A 146 19.87 0.23 14.66
C ALA A 146 19.50 -0.61 13.42
N MET A 147 19.56 -1.94 13.53
CA MET A 147 19.12 -2.84 12.47
C MET A 147 17.62 -2.70 12.19
N LEU A 148 16.78 -2.70 13.23
CA LEU A 148 15.34 -2.50 13.10
C LEU A 148 15.03 -1.17 12.40
N GLN A 149 15.70 -0.08 12.78
CA GLN A 149 15.55 1.22 12.14
C GLN A 149 15.90 1.18 10.64
N ALA A 150 16.95 0.45 10.26
CA ALA A 150 17.32 0.24 8.87
C ALA A 150 16.23 -0.54 8.10
N LEU A 151 15.68 -1.60 8.71
CA LEU A 151 14.60 -2.40 8.13
C LEU A 151 13.32 -1.58 7.89
N LEU A 152 13.03 -0.62 8.77
CA LEU A 152 11.87 0.29 8.69
C LEU A 152 12.07 1.43 7.67
N GLY A 153 13.07 1.34 6.79
CA GLY A 153 13.31 2.29 5.72
C GLY A 153 14.31 3.40 6.04
N GLY A 154 15.01 3.30 7.18
CA GLY A 154 16.04 4.25 7.58
C GLY A 154 15.45 5.61 7.95
N TRP A 155 15.42 5.93 9.24
CA TRP A 155 14.86 7.19 9.71
C TRP A 155 15.87 8.31 9.54
N ASN A 156 15.93 8.88 8.34
CA ASN A 156 16.73 10.07 8.04
C ASN A 156 16.12 11.36 8.66
N ARG A 157 15.08 11.23 9.49
CA ARG A 157 14.38 12.33 10.14
C ARG A 157 14.04 11.93 11.57
N PRO A 158 14.44 12.74 12.57
CA PRO A 158 13.97 12.56 13.94
C PRO A 158 12.43 12.60 13.99
N ILE A 159 11.83 11.75 14.82
CA ILE A 159 10.40 11.86 15.13
C ILE A 159 10.25 12.82 16.30
N TYR A 160 9.63 13.97 16.05
CA TYR A 160 9.36 14.93 17.09
C TYR A 160 8.14 14.54 17.92
N GLN A 161 8.12 15.00 19.17
CA GLN A 161 7.06 14.68 20.13
C GLN A 161 5.68 15.14 19.64
N ASP A 162 5.62 16.27 18.92
CA ASP A 162 4.37 16.75 18.33
C ASP A 162 3.87 15.82 17.21
N ASP A 163 4.76 15.34 16.34
CA ASP A 163 4.39 14.36 15.30
C ASP A 163 3.87 13.06 15.94
N TRP A 164 4.48 12.62 17.03
CA TRP A 164 4.02 11.46 17.80
C TRP A 164 2.66 11.70 18.47
N ARG A 165 2.40 12.90 18.99
CA ARG A 165 1.10 13.26 19.59
C ARG A 165 -0.01 13.23 18.54
N ASP A 166 0.25 13.76 17.35
CA ASP A 166 -0.70 13.73 16.22
C ASP A 166 -0.97 12.30 15.76
N TYR A 167 0.09 11.49 15.66
CA TYR A 167 0.00 10.06 15.39
C TYR A 167 -0.89 9.35 16.42
N ARG A 168 -0.63 9.55 17.73
CA ARG A 168 -1.36 8.89 18.80
C ARG A 168 -2.84 9.24 18.76
N THR A 169 -3.16 10.49 18.45
CA THR A 169 -4.53 10.96 18.27
C THR A 169 -5.20 10.26 17.08
N SER A 170 -4.50 10.16 15.95
CA SER A 170 -4.99 9.45 14.76
C SER A 170 -5.23 7.96 15.04
N ARG A 171 -4.28 7.29 15.72
CA ARG A 171 -4.41 5.88 16.12
C ARG A 171 -5.59 5.64 17.06
N ARG A 172 -5.81 6.51 18.06
CA ARG A 172 -6.98 6.41 18.95
C ARG A 172 -8.31 6.54 18.22
N ASN A 173 -8.32 7.28 17.11
CA ASN A 173 -9.51 7.49 16.27
C ASN A 173 -9.61 6.48 15.12
N ASN A 174 -8.74 5.47 15.07
CA ASN A 174 -8.63 4.51 13.97
C ASN A 174 -8.49 5.19 12.59
N GLN A 175 -7.70 6.27 12.53
CA GLN A 175 -7.45 7.02 11.32
C GLN A 175 -6.02 6.81 10.80
N PRO A 176 -5.84 6.66 9.47
CA PRO A 176 -4.53 6.64 8.86
C PRO A 176 -3.71 7.90 9.20
N TYR A 177 -2.43 7.72 9.55
CA TYR A 177 -1.52 8.83 9.82
C TYR A 177 -0.42 8.91 8.76
N PHE A 178 -0.47 9.95 7.93
CA PHE A 178 0.51 10.17 6.84
C PHE A 178 1.73 11.01 7.27
N GLY A 179 1.85 11.32 8.56
CA GLY A 179 2.75 12.37 9.05
C GLY A 179 2.13 13.76 8.94
N LYS A 180 2.60 14.69 9.78
CA LYS A 180 2.13 16.09 9.84
C LYS A 180 2.09 16.79 8.48
N ASN A 181 3.10 16.57 7.64
CA ASN A 181 3.20 17.14 6.30
C ASN A 181 2.87 16.14 5.17
N ARG A 182 2.14 15.05 5.47
CA ARG A 182 1.83 13.97 4.51
C ARG A 182 3.08 13.43 3.81
N GLN A 183 4.17 13.30 4.55
CA GLN A 183 5.45 12.81 4.03
C GLN A 183 5.42 11.30 3.72
N TRP A 184 4.42 10.56 4.22
CA TRP A 184 4.24 9.13 4.02
C TRP A 184 3.02 8.85 3.13
N GLY A 185 2.90 7.61 2.66
CA GLY A 185 1.88 7.18 1.69
C GLY A 185 2.31 7.44 0.25
N THR A 186 1.46 7.04 -0.70
CA THR A 186 1.80 6.94 -2.13
C THR A 186 2.29 8.24 -2.77
N ASP A 187 1.87 9.40 -2.27
CA ASP A 187 2.33 10.69 -2.78
C ASP A 187 3.39 11.36 -1.89
N GLY A 188 3.74 10.71 -0.76
CA GLY A 188 4.65 11.20 0.26
C GLY A 188 6.10 11.31 -0.20
N THR A 189 6.80 12.33 0.29
CA THR A 189 8.20 12.59 -0.05
C THR A 189 9.16 11.54 0.53
N ALA A 190 8.82 10.93 1.67
CA ALA A 190 9.59 9.82 2.26
C ALA A 190 9.39 8.54 1.43
N THR A 191 8.14 8.21 1.09
CA THR A 191 7.80 7.03 0.26
C THR A 191 8.50 7.06 -1.10
N LYS A 192 8.63 8.24 -1.73
CA LYS A 192 9.39 8.39 -2.99
C LYS A 192 10.85 7.97 -2.89
N LYS A 193 11.45 8.08 -1.70
CA LYS A 193 12.84 7.67 -1.46
C LYS A 193 12.96 6.19 -1.15
N THR A 194 12.01 5.64 -0.38
CA THR A 194 12.05 4.23 0.03
C THR A 194 11.52 3.27 -1.02
N ASN A 195 10.63 3.72 -1.93
CA ASN A 195 9.97 2.86 -2.93
C ASN A 195 10.20 3.34 -4.37
N PRO A 196 11.46 3.54 -4.82
CA PRO A 196 11.76 4.15 -6.12
C PRO A 196 11.25 3.33 -7.32
N THR A 197 11.22 2.00 -7.19
CA THR A 197 10.75 1.08 -8.24
C THR A 197 9.30 1.33 -8.63
N PHE A 198 8.42 1.58 -7.66
CA PHE A 198 7.02 1.95 -7.91
C PHE A 198 6.93 3.22 -8.75
N PHE A 199 7.64 4.28 -8.37
CA PHE A 199 7.59 5.56 -9.07
C PHE A 199 8.24 5.50 -10.45
N GLN A 200 9.31 4.71 -10.62
CA GLN A 200 9.89 4.43 -11.93
C GLN A 200 8.86 3.78 -12.85
N ARG A 201 8.14 2.74 -12.38
CA ARG A 201 7.08 2.10 -13.18
C ARG A 201 5.93 3.07 -13.47
N ARG A 202 5.52 3.89 -12.50
CA ARG A 202 4.49 4.93 -12.68
C ARG A 202 4.90 5.92 -13.78
N GLN A 203 6.15 6.41 -13.73
CA GLN A 203 6.69 7.33 -14.72
C GLN A 203 6.77 6.71 -16.12
N MET A 204 7.22 5.45 -16.25
CA MET A 204 7.26 4.76 -17.54
C MET A 204 5.87 4.62 -18.17
N ARG A 205 4.84 4.32 -17.36
CA ARG A 205 3.44 4.25 -17.83
C ARG A 205 2.94 5.60 -18.32
N GLU A 206 3.26 6.68 -17.61
CA GLU A 206 2.91 8.04 -18.01
C GLU A 206 3.62 8.48 -19.30
N GLN A 207 4.88 8.08 -19.49
CA GLN A 207 5.62 8.36 -20.72
C GLN A 207 5.04 7.59 -21.92
N ALA A 208 4.73 6.30 -21.74
CA ALA A 208 4.12 5.48 -22.77
C ALA A 208 2.72 6.00 -23.15
N SER A 209 1.92 6.46 -22.18
CA SER A 209 0.60 7.04 -22.46
C SER A 209 0.72 8.35 -23.25
N LYS A 210 1.67 9.23 -22.90
CA LYS A 210 1.98 10.46 -23.65
C LYS A 210 2.44 10.16 -25.08
N GLN A 211 3.33 9.19 -25.28
CA GLN A 211 3.77 8.77 -26.62
C GLN A 211 2.58 8.30 -27.45
N SER A 212 1.73 7.40 -26.91
CA SER A 212 0.54 6.91 -27.59
C SER A 212 -0.45 8.02 -27.98
N PHE A 213 -0.57 9.06 -27.15
CA PHE A 213 -1.39 10.24 -27.45
C PHE A 213 -0.78 11.07 -28.59
N THR A 214 0.53 11.33 -28.55
CA THR A 214 1.22 12.07 -29.62
C THR A 214 1.16 11.34 -30.96
N ASP A 215 1.26 10.01 -30.96
CA ASP A 215 1.15 9.21 -32.17
C ASP A 215 -0.26 9.25 -32.76
N LYS A 216 -1.30 9.18 -31.92
CA LYS A 216 -2.70 9.38 -32.34
C LYS A 216 -2.92 10.78 -32.94
N LEU A 217 -2.32 11.82 -32.36
CA LEU A 217 -2.41 13.18 -32.88
C LEU A 217 -1.72 13.32 -34.25
N LYS A 218 -0.51 12.77 -34.40
CA LYS A 218 0.24 12.75 -35.68
C LYS A 218 -0.51 12.00 -36.78
N GLN A 219 -1.20 10.91 -36.45
CA GLN A 219 -2.03 10.17 -37.41
C GLN A 219 -3.24 11.00 -37.90
N ARG A 220 -3.86 11.80 -37.02
CA ARG A 220 -4.96 12.70 -37.39
C ARG A 220 -4.50 13.86 -38.27
N THR A 221 -3.36 14.48 -37.97
CA THR A 221 -2.81 15.59 -38.77
C THR A 221 -2.25 15.14 -40.12
N ARG A 222 -1.73 13.91 -40.22
CA ARG A 222 -1.35 13.30 -41.52
C ARG A 222 -2.58 13.04 -42.41
N ARG A 223 -3.72 12.64 -41.84
CA ARG A 223 -4.99 12.49 -42.58
C ARG A 223 -5.54 13.83 -43.10
N SER A 224 -5.39 14.93 -42.37
CA SER A 224 -5.85 16.26 -42.82
C SER A 224 -4.97 16.91 -43.88
N ASN A 225 -3.70 16.50 -44.02
CA ASN A 225 -2.83 16.97 -45.10
C ASN A 225 -2.98 16.16 -46.40
N MET A 226 -3.56 14.96 -46.35
CA MET A 226 -3.83 14.13 -47.54
C MET A 226 -5.07 14.61 -48.33
N SER A 227 -5.97 15.38 -47.72
CA SER A 227 -7.16 15.93 -48.40
C SER A 227 -6.91 17.22 -49.18
N LYS A 228 -5.69 17.77 -49.16
CA LYS A 228 -5.29 18.96 -49.97
C LYS A 228 -4.48 18.62 -51.23
N SER A 229 -4.25 17.35 -51.54
CA SER A 229 -3.43 16.91 -52.70
C SER A 229 -4.27 16.40 -53.88
N ARG A 230 -5.48 16.94 -54.09
CA ARG A 230 -6.29 16.71 -55.30
C ARG A 230 -6.70 18.04 -55.93
N SER A 231 -5.72 18.91 -56.20
CA SER A 231 -5.91 20.07 -57.06
C SER A 231 -6.06 19.60 -58.52
N ARG A 232 -7.26 19.82 -59.04
CA ARG A 232 -7.67 19.68 -60.45
C ARG A 232 -6.63 20.27 -61.40
N SER A 233 -6.00 19.43 -62.23
CA SER A 233 -5.39 19.87 -63.48
C SER A 233 -6.49 19.97 -64.56
N GLY A 234 -7.26 21.06 -64.51
CA GLY A 234 -8.16 21.44 -65.60
C GLY A 234 -7.36 22.20 -66.65
N GLY A 235 -6.98 21.52 -67.73
CA GLY A 235 -6.35 22.12 -68.89
C GLY A 235 -7.32 23.02 -69.65
N PHE A 236 -6.89 24.25 -69.89
CA PHE A 236 -7.54 25.21 -70.79
C PHE A 236 -6.96 24.96 -72.20
N GLY A 237 -7.76 24.41 -73.11
CA GLY A 237 -7.43 24.20 -74.52
C GLY A 237 -8.45 24.95 -75.38
N LYS A 238 -7.93 25.62 -76.41
CA LYS A 238 -8.58 26.57 -77.32
C LYS A 238 -9.84 26.06 -78.01
#